data_AF-G5NG22-F1
#
_entry.id   AF-G5NG22-F1
#
_cell.length_a   1.000
_cell.length_b   1.000
_cell.length_c   1.000
_cell.angle_alpha   90.00
_cell.angle_beta   90.00
_cell.angle_gamma   90.00
#
_symmetry.space_group_name_H-M   'P 1'
#
loop_
_entity.id
_entity.type
_entity.pdbx_description
1 polymer ?
#
loop_
_entity_poly.entity_id
_entity_poly.type
_entity_poly.pdbx_seq_one_letter_code
_entity_poly.pdbx_strand_id
1 'polypeptide(L)' 'MMDAPEIPDAEYDRLMRELRELEAQRPDLITPDSPTQRVGARRR' A
#
# COMPACT_ATOMS: atom_id res chain seq x y z
N MET A 1 21.48 0.21 -8.74
CA MET A 1 20.26 0.46 -9.52
C MET A 1 19.39 -0.77 -9.32
N MET A 2 18.59 -0.77 -8.27
CA MET A 2 17.64 -1.84 -7.95
C MET A 2 16.33 -1.09 -7.82
N ASP A 3 15.46 -1.17 -8.82
CA ASP A 3 14.04 -0.77 -8.73
C ASP A 3 13.39 -1.07 -10.08
N ALA A 4 13.54 -2.32 -10.54
CA ALA A 4 12.52 -2.87 -11.43
C ALA A 4 11.55 -3.59 -10.48
N PRO A 5 10.26 -3.19 -10.42
CA PRO A 5 9.31 -3.90 -9.61
C PRO A 5 9.31 -5.37 -10.05
N GLU A 6 9.61 -6.27 -9.12
CA GLU A 6 9.65 -7.72 -9.39
C GLU A 6 8.26 -8.28 -9.72
N ILE A 7 7.21 -7.50 -9.41
CA ILE A 7 5.82 -7.84 -9.65
C ILE A 7 5.19 -6.89 -10.69
N PRO A 8 4.28 -7.38 -11.54
CA PRO A 8 3.48 -6.53 -12.42
C PRO A 8 2.60 -5.54 -11.64
N ASP A 9 2.33 -4.38 -12.22
CA ASP A 9 1.47 -3.33 -11.62
C ASP A 9 0.10 -3.87 -11.16
N ALA A 10 -0.50 -4.77 -11.93
CA ALA A 10 -1.79 -5.37 -11.59
C ALA A 10 -1.75 -6.22 -10.31
N GLU A 11 -0.61 -6.87 -10.04
CA GLU A 11 -0.39 -7.65 -8.83
C GLU A 11 -0.14 -6.73 -7.63
N TYR A 12 0.67 -5.67 -7.83
CA TYR A 12 0.85 -4.61 -6.83
C TYR A 12 -0.49 -3.98 -6.44
N ASP A 13 -1.33 -3.62 -7.41
CA ASP A 13 -2.65 -3.05 -7.17
C ASP A 13 -3.57 -3.98 -6.38
N ARG A 14 -3.49 -5.30 -6.62
CA ARG A 14 -4.23 -6.30 -5.87
C ARG A 14 -3.77 -6.33 -4.41
N LEU A 15 -2.47 -6.42 -4.17
CA LEU A 15 -1.91 -6.45 -2.82
C LEU A 15 -2.22 -5.15 -2.05
N MET A 16 -2.20 -4.00 -2.74
CA MET A 16 -2.56 -2.71 -2.16
C MET A 16 -4.05 -2.62 -1.79
N ARG A 17 -4.95 -3.26 -2.53
CA ARG A 17 -6.37 -3.34 -2.14
C ARG A 17 -6.55 -4.22 -0.91
N GLU A 18 -5.94 -5.40 -0.92
CA GLU A 18 -6.00 -6.35 0.19
C GLU A 18 -5.45 -5.73 1.49
N LEU A 19 -4.32 -5.04 1.42
CA LEU A 19 -3.73 -4.34 2.57
C LEU A 19 -4.68 -3.28 3.13
N ARG A 20 -5.35 -2.50 2.28
CA ARG A 20 -6.34 -1.50 2.72
C ARG A 20 -7.54 -2.16 3.41
N GLU A 21 -8.03 -3.27 2.89
CA GLU A 21 -9.13 -4.02 3.50
C GLU A 21 -8.74 -4.58 4.87
N LEU A 22 -7.49 -5.04 5.00
CA LEU A 22 -6.93 -5.55 6.25
C LEU A 22 -6.80 -4.44 7.31
N GLU A 23 -6.26 -3.28 6.93
CA GLU A 23 -6.15 -2.13 7.81
C GLU A 23 -7.51 -1.52 8.18
N ALA A 24 -8.50 -1.58 7.29
CA ALA A 24 -9.86 -1.16 7.59
C ALA A 24 -10.53 -2.05 8.66
N GLN A 25 -10.25 -3.36 8.61
CA GLN A 25 -10.71 -4.32 9.61
C GLN A 25 -9.90 -4.27 10.90
N ARG A 26 -8.63 -3.88 10.81
CA ARG A 26 -7.68 -3.80 11.91
C ARG A 26 -6.97 -2.45 11.96
N PRO A 27 -7.65 -1.40 12.48
CA PRO A 27 -7.06 -0.07 12.59
C PRO A 27 -5.79 -0.03 13.45
N ASP A 28 -5.61 -1.01 14.34
CA ASP A 28 -4.42 -1.19 15.17
C ASP A 28 -3.15 -1.57 14.38
N LEU A 29 -3.30 -2.08 13.15
CA LEU A 29 -2.18 -2.41 12.26
C LEU A 29 -1.69 -1.22 11.43
N ILE A 30 -2.43 -0.10 11.42
CA ILE A 30 -2.05 1.07 10.65
C ILE A 30 -0.79 1.68 11.26
N THR A 31 0.29 1.69 10.49
CA THR A 31 1.55 2.35 10.86
C THR A 31 1.82 3.54 9.96
N PRO A 32 2.52 4.59 10.44
CA PRO A 32 2.89 5.75 9.61
C PRO A 32 3.70 5.38 8.37
N ASP A 33 4.46 4.29 8.46
CA ASP A 33 5.26 3.77 7.36
C ASP A 33 4.46 2.87 6.41
N SER A 34 3.17 2.60 6.65
CA SER A 34 2.40 1.74 5.77
C SER A 34 2.28 2.33 4.34
N PRO A 35 2.47 1.51 3.28
CA PRO A 35 2.29 1.96 1.89
C PRO A 35 0.93 2.60 1.61
N THR A 36 -0.13 2.17 2.30
CA THR A 36 -1.49 2.72 2.13
C THR A 36 -1.59 4.17 2.59
N GLN A 37 -0.79 4.57 3.58
CA GLN A 37 -0.77 5.92 4.15
C GLN A 37 0.09 6.88 3.30
N ARG A 38 1.15 6.36 2.67
CA ARG A 38 2.07 7.17 1.83
C ARG A 38 1.43 7.63 0.52
N VAL A 39 0.61 6.79 -0.11
CA VAL A 39 0.05 7.05 -1.45
C VAL A 39 -1.08 8.10 -1.43
N GLY A 40 -1.61 8.46 -0.25
CA GLY A 40 -2.61 9.52 -0.08
C GLY A 40 -2.03 10.94 0.08
N ALA A 41 -0.72 11.09 0.34
CA ALA A 41 -0.12 12.39 0.67
C ALA A 41 0.11 13.31 -0.54
N ARG A 42 -0.10 12.85 -1.78
CA ARG A 42 0.06 13.66 -3.00
C ARG A 42 -1.26 14.27 -3.47
N ARG A 43 -1.91 15.03 -2.58
CA ARG A 43 -2.85 16.11 -2.94
C ARG A 43 -2.66 17.28 -1.97
N ARG A 44 -1.62 18.07 -2.21
CA ARG A 44 -1.61 19.50 -1.91
C ARG A 44 -1.07 20.24 -3.11
#